data_AF-A0A7X2KYZ6-F1
#
_entry.id   AF-A0A7X2KYZ6-F1
#
_cell.length_a   1.000
_cell.length_b   1.000
_cell.length_c   1.000
_cell.angle_alpha   90.00
_cell.angle_beta   90.00
_cell.angle_gamma   90.00
#
_symmetry.space_group_name_H-M   'P 1'
#
loop_
_entity.id
_entity.type
_entity.pdbx_description
1 polymer ?
#
loop_
_entity_poly.entity_id
_entity_poly.type
_entity_poly.pdbx_seq_one_letter_code
_entity_poly.pdbx_strand_id
1 'polypeptide(L)'
;MNTRNLQQLSKGAGDFRTIFVPHKKNAMIVSLDFSAQELRIIADYSQDPNMLSCYTGEHRKDMHSLTAAGIAKMDYETFKSIIDDESHAQHKWAKDIRKLAKTVNFGSEYGAQAPKMAQTLMVTEEEAQRYLDAKSQAFSRSEKWKEEVITEAHRLGYSTTMLGVRRHLPNLNSSNKWDVIKAERQAVNFKVQGSGAEMTKLAMARMWQAGIRQKYDLRFLAPIHDEVVFSISIEDMPQAICEIHEAMTAPYANMRVPIESSISFGWNFNDQHEVGDIGKPTPELIQQHIQNYMR
;
A
#
# COMPACT_ATOMS: atom_id res chain seq x y z
N MET A 1 -8.50 -21.24 13.36
CA MET A 1 -8.09 -20.94 11.97
C MET A 1 -9.32 -20.45 11.23
N ASN A 2 -9.47 -19.13 11.06
CA ASN A 2 -10.59 -18.55 10.32
C ASN A 2 -10.14 -18.46 8.84
N THR A 3 -10.25 -19.55 8.09
CA THR A 3 -9.63 -19.74 6.75
C THR A 3 -10.44 -19.19 5.58
N ARG A 4 -11.49 -18.40 5.84
CA ARG A 4 -12.29 -17.73 4.81
C ARG A 4 -12.76 -16.36 5.28
N ASN A 5 -11.84 -15.44 5.56
CA ASN A 5 -12.18 -14.03 5.67
C ASN A 5 -12.11 -13.41 4.26
N LEU A 6 -13.09 -12.56 3.89
CA LEU A 6 -13.03 -11.76 2.64
C LEU A 6 -11.67 -11.05 2.50
N GLN A 7 -11.07 -10.72 3.63
CA GLN A 7 -9.79 -10.03 3.78
C GLN A 7 -8.58 -10.79 3.19
N GLN A 8 -8.61 -12.13 3.08
CA GLN A 8 -7.45 -12.90 2.57
C GLN A 8 -7.76 -13.68 1.28
N LEU A 9 -8.76 -13.26 0.50
CA LEU A 9 -9.05 -13.90 -0.79
C LEU A 9 -8.03 -13.43 -1.85
N SER A 10 -7.01 -14.25 -2.16
CA SER A 10 -6.05 -13.94 -3.21
C SER A 10 -6.71 -13.82 -4.58
N LYS A 11 -6.24 -12.91 -5.45
CA LYS A 11 -6.58 -12.90 -6.88
C LYS A 11 -6.23 -14.30 -7.45
N GLY A 12 -7.24 -15.11 -7.80
CA GLY A 12 -7.07 -16.49 -8.28
C GLY A 12 -7.43 -17.63 -7.31
N ALA A 13 -7.96 -17.36 -6.11
CA ALA A 13 -8.45 -18.39 -5.16
C ALA A 13 -9.81 -19.01 -5.59
N GLY A 14 -9.91 -19.42 -6.86
CA GLY A 14 -11.19 -19.79 -7.49
C GLY A 14 -12.15 -18.61 -7.61
N ASP A 15 -13.27 -18.85 -8.27
CA ASP A 15 -14.31 -17.87 -8.60
C ASP A 15 -15.04 -17.28 -7.37
N PHE A 16 -14.49 -17.38 -6.15
CA PHE A 16 -15.19 -16.96 -4.94
C PHE A 16 -15.40 -15.45 -4.86
N ARG A 17 -14.65 -14.64 -5.63
CA ARG A 17 -14.94 -13.21 -5.74
C ARG A 17 -16.14 -12.93 -6.67
N THR A 18 -16.54 -13.84 -7.56
CA THR A 18 -17.69 -13.59 -8.47
C THR A 18 -19.04 -13.75 -7.79
N ILE A 19 -19.12 -14.49 -6.67
CA ILE A 19 -20.37 -14.63 -5.92
C ILE A 19 -20.77 -13.33 -5.20
N PHE A 20 -19.85 -12.39 -5.02
CA PHE A 20 -20.14 -11.07 -4.46
C PHE A 20 -20.64 -10.15 -5.57
N VAL A 21 -21.96 -10.14 -5.71
CA VAL A 21 -22.68 -9.37 -6.72
C VAL A 21 -23.38 -8.14 -6.13
N PRO A 22 -23.73 -7.14 -6.95
CA PRO A 22 -24.43 -5.94 -6.50
C PRO A 22 -25.76 -6.23 -5.81
N HIS A 23 -26.18 -5.31 -4.94
CA HIS A 23 -27.39 -5.46 -4.13
C HIS A 23 -28.71 -5.40 -4.92
N LYS A 24 -28.67 -4.96 -6.18
CA LYS A 24 -29.82 -4.86 -7.09
C LYS A 24 -29.36 -4.83 -8.55
N LYS A 25 -30.32 -4.93 -9.47
CA LYS A 25 -30.11 -4.63 -10.89
C LYS A 25 -29.76 -3.15 -11.07
N ASN A 26 -28.91 -2.83 -12.06
CA ASN A 26 -28.39 -1.48 -12.32
C ASN A 26 -27.54 -0.91 -11.17
N ALA A 27 -26.82 -1.78 -10.46
CA ALA A 27 -25.77 -1.41 -9.52
C ALA A 27 -24.48 -2.15 -9.88
N MET A 28 -23.35 -1.65 -9.39
CA MET A 28 -22.03 -2.28 -9.52
C MET A 28 -21.37 -2.42 -8.15
N ILE A 29 -20.41 -3.32 -8.05
CA ILE A 29 -19.44 -3.33 -6.95
C ILE A 29 -18.44 -2.22 -7.22
N VAL A 30 -18.15 -1.41 -6.20
CA VAL A 30 -17.23 -0.29 -6.25
C VAL A 30 -16.24 -0.45 -5.11
N SER A 31 -14.96 -0.39 -5.44
CA SER A 31 -13.85 -0.56 -4.53
C SER A 31 -12.97 0.68 -4.58
N LEU A 32 -12.60 1.21 -3.43
CA LEU A 32 -11.56 2.22 -3.30
C LEU A 32 -10.51 1.73 -2.32
N ASP A 33 -9.25 1.76 -2.73
CA ASP A 33 -8.11 1.25 -1.97
C ASP A 33 -7.04 2.33 -1.80
N PHE A 34 -6.39 2.41 -0.64
CA PHE A 34 -5.34 3.40 -0.44
C PHE A 34 -4.10 3.08 -1.26
N SER A 35 -3.66 4.01 -2.10
CA SER A 35 -2.52 3.78 -2.99
C SER A 35 -1.21 3.75 -2.20
N ALA A 36 -0.67 2.57 -1.95
CA ALA A 36 0.56 2.33 -1.20
C ALA A 36 0.52 2.89 0.24
N GLN A 37 -0.57 2.64 0.96
CA GLN A 37 -0.84 3.18 2.31
C GLN A 37 0.36 3.05 3.26
N GLU A 38 0.86 1.84 3.46
CA GLU A 38 1.95 1.55 4.40
C GLU A 38 3.24 2.28 4.01
N LEU A 39 3.58 2.32 2.72
CA LEU A 39 4.81 2.95 2.24
C LEU A 39 4.76 4.48 2.37
N ARG A 40 3.58 5.10 2.17
CA ARG A 40 3.40 6.54 2.43
C ARG A 40 3.54 6.88 3.91
N ILE A 41 3.01 6.03 4.78
CA ILE A 41 3.18 6.16 6.24
C ILE A 41 4.66 6.05 6.62
N ILE A 42 5.40 5.10 6.04
CA ILE A 42 6.84 4.96 6.27
C ILE A 42 7.60 6.17 5.73
N ALA A 43 7.27 6.65 4.53
CA ALA A 43 7.89 7.84 3.94
C ALA A 43 7.71 9.06 4.86
N ASP A 44 6.51 9.24 5.42
CA ASP A 44 6.23 10.34 6.33
C ASP A 44 6.91 10.17 7.70
N TYR A 45 6.91 8.97 8.29
CA TYR A 45 7.60 8.75 9.55
C TYR A 45 9.13 8.90 9.44
N SER A 46 9.71 8.31 8.39
CA SER A 46 11.16 8.30 8.20
C SER A 46 11.70 9.62 7.69
N GLN A 47 10.89 10.38 6.94
CA GLN A 47 11.34 11.53 6.15
C GLN A 47 12.53 11.18 5.25
N ASP A 48 12.59 9.95 4.74
CA ASP A 48 13.63 9.50 3.84
C ASP A 48 13.49 10.21 2.48
N PRO A 49 14.52 10.94 1.99
CA PRO A 49 14.40 11.73 0.76
C PRO A 49 14.02 10.90 -0.47
N ASN A 50 14.53 9.67 -0.58
CA ASN A 50 14.23 8.80 -1.72
C ASN A 50 12.79 8.26 -1.62
N MET A 51 12.32 7.87 -0.42
CA MET A 51 10.91 7.50 -0.25
C MET A 51 9.98 8.70 -0.49
N LEU A 52 10.29 9.89 0.03
CA LEU A 52 9.50 11.10 -0.19
C LEU A 52 9.41 11.43 -1.69
N SER A 53 10.51 11.27 -2.44
CA SER A 53 10.52 11.49 -3.89
C SER A 53 9.63 10.53 -4.68
N CYS A 54 9.20 9.40 -4.09
CA CYS A 54 8.26 8.48 -4.72
C CYS A 54 6.80 8.94 -4.61
N TYR A 55 6.49 9.83 -3.66
CA TYR A 55 5.11 10.19 -3.32
C TYR A 55 4.81 11.69 -3.34
N THR A 56 5.85 12.53 -3.45
CA THR A 56 5.74 13.99 -3.44
C THR A 56 6.38 14.58 -4.70
N GLY A 57 5.95 15.78 -5.08
CA GLY A 57 6.41 16.48 -6.29
C GLY A 57 5.70 16.03 -7.59
N GLU A 58 6.03 16.71 -8.68
CA GLU A 58 5.44 16.48 -10.01
C GLU A 58 6.09 15.29 -10.74
N HIS A 59 7.39 15.07 -10.52
CA HIS A 59 8.17 13.99 -11.13
C HIS A 59 8.50 12.90 -10.11
N ARG A 60 7.48 12.10 -9.76
CA ARG A 60 7.62 11.02 -8.77
C ARG A 60 8.56 9.93 -9.26
N LYS A 61 9.50 9.53 -8.41
CA LYS A 61 10.42 8.42 -8.70
C LYS A 61 9.73 7.07 -8.51
N ASP A 62 10.14 6.09 -9.30
CA ASP A 62 9.71 4.71 -9.12
C ASP A 62 10.57 4.02 -8.05
N MET A 63 9.94 3.64 -6.94
CA MET A 63 10.63 3.01 -5.79
C MET A 63 11.38 1.74 -6.17
N HIS A 64 10.82 0.94 -7.08
CA HIS A 64 11.45 -0.29 -7.54
C HIS A 64 12.68 0.01 -8.40
N SER A 65 12.61 1.01 -9.28
CA SER A 65 13.76 1.49 -10.06
C SER A 65 14.84 2.11 -9.19
N LEU A 66 14.51 2.81 -8.10
CA LEU A 66 15.52 3.29 -7.13
C LEU A 66 16.33 2.14 -6.54
N THR A 67 15.64 1.07 -6.15
CA THR A 67 16.28 -0.14 -5.62
C THR A 67 17.08 -0.87 -6.71
N ALA A 68 16.49 -0.98 -7.91
CA ALA A 68 17.10 -1.65 -9.05
C ALA A 68 18.37 -0.93 -9.53
N ALA A 69 18.38 0.41 -9.56
CA ALA A 69 19.56 1.21 -9.86
C ALA A 69 20.69 0.94 -8.87
N GLY A 70 20.36 0.84 -7.57
CA GLY A 70 21.32 0.43 -6.53
C GLY A 70 21.89 -0.97 -6.75
N ILE A 71 21.04 -1.95 -7.09
CA ILE A 71 21.46 -3.33 -7.42
C ILE A 71 22.37 -3.34 -8.65
N ALA A 72 22.02 -2.56 -9.67
CA ALA A 72 22.77 -2.40 -10.90
C ALA A 72 24.03 -1.52 -10.75
N LYS A 73 24.24 -0.90 -9.58
CA LYS A 73 25.34 0.01 -9.26
C LYS A 73 25.46 1.18 -10.25
N MET A 74 24.32 1.77 -10.62
CA MET A 74 24.23 2.96 -11.48
C MET A 74 23.28 3.99 -10.87
N ASP A 75 23.31 5.22 -11.39
CA ASP A 75 22.38 6.25 -10.95
C ASP A 75 20.95 5.99 -11.45
N TYR A 76 19.97 6.56 -10.75
CA TYR A 76 18.55 6.35 -11.04
C TYR A 76 18.15 6.82 -12.45
N GLU A 77 18.67 7.95 -12.92
CA GLU A 77 18.28 8.53 -14.21
C GLU A 77 18.80 7.69 -15.37
N THR A 78 20.05 7.21 -15.27
CA THR A 78 20.63 6.24 -16.23
C THR A 78 19.84 4.94 -16.25
N PHE A 79 19.49 4.38 -15.08
CA PHE A 79 18.68 3.16 -15.06
C PHE A 79 17.28 3.38 -15.66
N LYS A 80 16.69 4.55 -15.40
CA LYS A 80 15.35 4.89 -15.86
C LYS A 80 15.30 5.10 -17.38
N SER A 81 16.31 5.76 -17.96
CA SER A 81 16.40 5.92 -19.42
C SER A 81 16.48 4.59 -20.16
N ILE A 82 17.18 3.58 -19.60
CA ILE A 82 17.24 2.23 -20.16
C ILE A 82 15.87 1.52 -20.10
N ILE A 83 15.11 1.72 -19.02
CA ILE A 83 13.77 1.12 -18.90
C ILE A 83 12.77 1.76 -19.85
N ASP A 84 12.86 3.08 -20.05
CA ASP A 84 11.87 3.83 -20.82
C ASP A 84 12.10 3.76 -22.33
N ASP A 85 13.30 3.38 -22.77
CA ASP A 85 13.63 3.10 -24.16
C ASP A 85 13.51 1.60 -24.49
N GLU A 86 12.42 1.21 -25.16
CA GLU A 86 12.19 -0.16 -25.61
C GLU A 86 13.23 -0.67 -26.63
N SER A 87 13.90 0.25 -27.34
CA SER A 87 14.92 -0.08 -28.33
C SER A 87 16.31 -0.27 -27.71
N HIS A 88 16.50 0.12 -26.45
CA HIS A 88 17.79 0.02 -25.76
C HIS A 88 18.21 -1.44 -25.60
N ALA A 89 19.47 -1.75 -25.91
CA ALA A 89 20.00 -3.13 -25.88
C ALA A 89 19.84 -3.84 -24.52
N GLN A 90 19.83 -3.06 -23.43
CA GLN A 90 19.68 -3.55 -22.05
C GLN A 90 18.25 -3.42 -21.50
N HIS A 91 17.27 -3.00 -22.29
CA HIS A 91 15.89 -2.77 -21.85
C HIS A 91 15.30 -3.99 -21.12
N LYS A 92 15.41 -5.18 -21.74
CA LYS A 92 14.90 -6.43 -21.17
C LYS A 92 15.55 -6.75 -19.82
N TRP A 93 16.88 -6.63 -19.75
CA TRP A 93 17.63 -6.84 -18.51
C TRP A 93 17.21 -5.86 -17.41
N ALA A 94 17.03 -4.57 -17.73
CA ALA A 94 16.61 -3.58 -16.76
C ALA A 94 15.19 -3.86 -16.22
N LYS A 95 14.27 -4.34 -17.07
CA LYS A 95 12.94 -4.79 -16.62
C LYS A 95 13.02 -5.98 -15.66
N ASP A 96 13.90 -6.94 -15.93
CA ASP A 96 14.11 -8.10 -15.05
C ASP A 96 14.69 -7.67 -13.69
N ILE A 97 15.68 -6.76 -13.68
CA ILE A 97 16.24 -6.19 -12.45
C ILE A 97 15.20 -5.38 -11.67
N ARG A 98 14.34 -4.59 -12.34
CA ARG A 98 13.23 -3.89 -11.68
C ARG A 98 12.22 -4.86 -11.06
N LYS A 99 11.92 -5.97 -11.74
CA LYS A 99 11.03 -7.02 -11.19
C LYS A 99 11.65 -7.73 -9.97
N LEU A 100 12.96 -7.98 -10.01
CA LEU A 100 13.71 -8.49 -8.87
C LEU A 100 13.67 -7.49 -7.71
N ALA A 101 13.96 -6.22 -7.95
CA ALA A 101 13.91 -5.15 -6.96
C ALA A 101 12.52 -4.97 -6.35
N LYS A 102 11.45 -5.13 -7.14
CA LYS A 102 10.08 -5.19 -6.64
C LYS A 102 9.92 -6.29 -5.59
N THR A 103 10.39 -7.49 -5.90
CA THR A 103 10.33 -8.64 -4.98
C THR A 103 11.15 -8.39 -3.71
N VAL A 104 12.33 -7.77 -3.83
CA VAL A 104 13.17 -7.37 -2.69
C VAL A 104 12.45 -6.37 -1.80
N ASN A 105 11.85 -5.32 -2.37
CA ASN A 105 11.11 -4.31 -1.60
C ASN A 105 9.97 -4.95 -0.81
N PHE A 106 9.09 -5.71 -1.47
CA PHE A 106 7.99 -6.38 -0.79
C PHE A 106 8.47 -7.37 0.27
N GLY A 107 9.44 -8.23 -0.04
CA GLY A 107 9.93 -9.20 0.94
C GLY A 107 10.57 -8.54 2.16
N SER A 108 11.37 -7.49 1.95
CA SER A 108 12.06 -6.78 3.03
C SER A 108 11.12 -5.99 3.93
N GLU A 109 10.02 -5.46 3.39
CA GLU A 109 9.01 -4.72 4.18
C GLU A 109 8.35 -5.62 5.23
N TYR A 110 8.16 -6.91 4.90
CA TYR A 110 7.65 -7.92 5.83
C TYR A 110 8.77 -8.59 6.67
N GLY A 111 9.98 -8.03 6.67
CA GLY A 111 11.10 -8.48 7.49
C GLY A 111 11.76 -9.77 7.01
N ALA A 112 11.66 -10.10 5.72
CA ALA A 112 12.41 -11.22 5.14
C ALA A 112 13.92 -10.91 5.15
N GLN A 113 14.68 -11.82 5.76
CA GLN A 113 16.15 -11.77 5.82
C GLN A 113 16.76 -12.53 4.63
N ALA A 114 18.07 -12.40 4.42
CA ALA A 114 18.78 -12.98 3.27
C ALA A 114 18.46 -14.47 2.99
N PRO A 115 18.37 -15.38 3.97
CA PRO A 115 18.04 -16.78 3.69
C PRO A 115 16.64 -16.96 3.07
N LYS A 116 15.65 -16.21 3.57
CA LYS A 116 14.28 -16.28 3.01
C LYS A 116 14.22 -15.60 1.64
N MET A 117 14.94 -14.50 1.48
CA MET A 117 15.01 -13.76 0.22
C MET A 117 15.69 -14.58 -0.88
N ALA A 118 16.76 -15.30 -0.55
CA ALA A 118 17.47 -16.22 -1.44
C ALA A 118 16.54 -17.31 -1.99
N GLN A 119 15.74 -17.93 -1.12
CA GLN A 119 14.74 -18.92 -1.51
C GLN A 119 13.67 -18.33 -2.45
N THR A 120 13.18 -17.12 -2.15
CA THR A 120 12.14 -16.46 -2.96
C THR A 120 12.66 -16.05 -4.33
N LEU A 121 13.91 -15.58 -4.41
CA LEU A 121 14.52 -15.12 -5.65
C LEU A 121 15.23 -16.23 -6.43
N MET A 122 15.40 -17.41 -5.83
CA MET A 122 16.20 -18.52 -6.37
C MET A 122 17.65 -18.10 -6.69
N VAL A 123 18.28 -17.38 -5.76
CA VAL A 123 19.66 -16.89 -5.82
C VAL A 123 20.45 -17.37 -4.60
N THR A 124 21.76 -17.13 -4.57
CA THR A 124 22.58 -17.41 -3.38
C THR A 124 22.22 -16.48 -2.21
N GLU A 125 22.50 -16.89 -0.97
CA GLU A 125 22.31 -16.02 0.20
C GLU A 125 23.17 -14.74 0.12
N GLU A 126 24.37 -14.85 -0.45
CA GLU A 126 25.25 -13.70 -0.69
C GLU A 126 24.62 -12.70 -1.68
N GLU A 127 24.05 -13.18 -2.79
CA GLU A 127 23.30 -12.33 -3.73
C GLU A 127 22.10 -11.67 -3.07
N ALA A 128 21.31 -12.44 -2.32
CA ALA A 128 20.17 -11.91 -1.60
C ALA A 128 20.56 -10.82 -0.58
N GLN A 129 21.67 -11.02 0.15
CA GLN A 129 22.20 -10.01 1.06
C GLN A 129 22.62 -8.75 0.31
N ARG A 130 23.35 -8.88 -0.81
CA ARG A 130 23.73 -7.72 -1.63
C ARG A 130 22.52 -6.91 -2.11
N TYR A 131 21.41 -7.57 -2.44
CA TYR A 131 20.18 -6.88 -2.85
C TYR A 131 19.50 -6.16 -1.68
N LEU A 132 19.48 -6.78 -0.49
CA LEU A 132 18.99 -6.14 0.74
C LEU A 132 19.85 -4.93 1.14
N ASP A 133 21.16 -5.02 0.98
CA ASP A 133 22.09 -3.93 1.25
C ASP A 133 21.87 -2.77 0.27
N ALA A 134 21.69 -3.06 -1.02
CA ALA A 134 21.38 -2.05 -2.03
C ALA A 134 20.07 -1.32 -1.71
N LYS A 135 19.02 -2.04 -1.29
CA LYS A 135 17.77 -1.45 -0.81
C LYS A 135 17.98 -0.58 0.42
N SER A 136 18.72 -1.08 1.40
CA SER A 136 18.98 -0.36 2.65
C SER A 136 19.78 0.93 2.41
N GLN A 137 20.73 0.91 1.48
CA GLN A 137 21.45 2.10 1.05
C GLN A 137 20.54 3.08 0.31
N ALA A 138 19.68 2.58 -0.58
CA ALA A 138 18.71 3.40 -1.30
C ALA A 138 17.72 4.13 -0.37
N PHE A 139 17.38 3.55 0.79
CA PHE A 139 16.45 4.13 1.77
C PHE A 139 17.08 4.22 3.17
N SER A 140 18.31 4.74 3.24
CA SER A 140 19.13 4.73 4.46
C SER A 140 18.51 5.46 5.65
N ARG A 141 17.77 6.56 5.41
CA ARG A 141 17.09 7.29 6.48
C ARG A 141 15.90 6.50 7.01
N SER A 142 15.22 5.73 6.16
CA SER A 142 14.16 4.78 6.55
C SER A 142 14.69 3.68 7.46
N GLU A 143 15.84 3.08 7.13
CA GLU A 143 16.45 2.06 8.01
C GLU A 143 16.87 2.66 9.35
N LYS A 144 17.49 3.86 9.36
CA LYS A 144 17.79 4.58 10.60
C LYS A 144 16.55 4.87 11.44
N TRP A 145 15.43 5.22 10.80
CA TRP A 145 14.17 5.45 11.50
C TRP A 145 13.67 4.18 12.20
N LYS A 146 13.82 3.00 11.60
CA LYS A 146 13.45 1.73 12.26
C LYS A 146 14.28 1.49 13.52
N GLU A 147 15.58 1.77 13.47
CA GLU A 147 16.47 1.68 14.65
C GLU A 147 16.06 2.67 15.75
N GLU A 148 15.69 3.90 15.37
CA GLU A 148 15.17 4.93 16.28
C GLU A 148 13.88 4.45 16.98
N VAL A 149 12.95 3.85 16.22
CA VAL A 149 11.71 3.28 16.75
C VAL A 149 11.98 2.12 17.72
N ILE A 150 12.90 1.23 17.37
CA ILE A 150 13.29 0.11 18.24
C ILE A 150 13.88 0.62 19.56
N THR A 151 14.81 1.58 19.47
CA THR A 151 15.45 2.21 20.63
C THR A 151 14.41 2.90 21.53
N GLU A 152 13.49 3.65 20.93
CA GLU A 152 12.39 4.29 21.64
C GLU A 152 11.49 3.25 22.33
N ALA A 153 11.14 2.17 21.64
CA ALA A 153 10.29 1.11 22.17
C ALA A 153 10.93 0.42 23.37
N HIS A 154 12.24 0.11 23.33
CA HIS A 154 12.98 -0.44 24.47
C HIS A 154 12.92 0.49 25.69
N ARG A 155 13.06 1.80 25.48
CA ARG A 155 13.00 2.80 26.54
C ARG A 155 11.59 2.94 27.14
N LEU A 156 10.55 2.89 26.32
CA LEU A 156 9.16 3.14 26.73
C LEU A 156 8.39 1.86 27.14
N GLY A 157 8.80 0.69 26.65
CA GLY A 157 8.06 -0.57 26.79
C GLY A 157 6.83 -0.70 25.87
N TYR A 158 6.64 0.23 24.94
CA TYR A 158 5.53 0.23 23.98
C TYR A 158 5.87 1.00 22.70
N SER A 159 5.09 0.77 21.64
CA SER A 159 5.11 1.55 20.39
C SER A 159 3.78 2.28 20.19
N THR A 160 3.76 3.35 19.39
CA THR A 160 2.58 4.20 19.16
C THR A 160 2.30 4.48 17.69
N THR A 161 1.02 4.65 17.34
CA THR A 161 0.55 5.17 16.05
C THR A 161 0.62 6.70 15.98
N MET A 162 0.29 7.31 14.83
CA MET A 162 0.30 8.77 14.69
C MET A 162 -0.76 9.47 15.55
N LEU A 163 -1.91 8.84 15.81
CA LEU A 163 -2.92 9.39 16.74
C LEU A 163 -2.70 8.96 18.20
N GLY A 164 -1.64 8.21 18.48
CA GLY A 164 -1.19 7.92 19.85
C GLY A 164 -1.76 6.64 20.47
N VAL A 165 -2.39 5.75 19.70
CA VAL A 165 -2.75 4.41 20.18
C VAL A 165 -1.49 3.66 20.52
N ARG A 166 -1.48 3.00 21.70
CA ARG A 166 -0.30 2.30 22.23
C ARG A 166 -0.42 0.80 22.10
N ARG A 167 0.69 0.15 21.76
CA ARG A 167 0.88 -1.30 21.87
C ARG A 167 2.02 -1.58 22.83
N HIS A 168 1.69 -2.16 23.99
CA HIS A 168 2.69 -2.63 24.95
C HIS A 168 3.44 -3.84 24.42
N LEU A 169 4.75 -3.86 24.62
CA LEU A 169 5.66 -4.88 24.10
C LEU A 169 6.52 -5.42 25.25
N PRO A 170 5.94 -6.27 26.13
CA PRO A 170 6.63 -6.73 27.35
C PRO A 170 7.90 -7.54 27.06
N ASN A 171 7.99 -8.14 25.87
CA ASN A 171 9.10 -9.00 25.46
C ASN A 171 10.35 -8.24 25.00
N LEU A 172 10.33 -6.91 24.95
CA LEU A 172 11.51 -6.11 24.58
C LEU A 172 12.68 -6.34 25.54
N ASN A 173 12.39 -6.57 26.83
CA ASN A 173 13.40 -6.84 27.85
C ASN A 173 13.50 -8.34 28.21
N SER A 174 13.05 -9.24 27.33
CA SER A 174 13.13 -10.69 27.54
C SER A 174 14.59 -11.18 27.55
N SER A 175 14.89 -12.18 28.38
CA SER A 175 16.18 -12.89 28.32
C SER A 175 16.32 -13.74 27.05
N ASN A 176 15.21 -14.04 26.37
CA ASN A 176 15.21 -14.78 25.11
C ASN A 176 15.35 -13.83 23.92
N LYS A 177 16.49 -13.93 23.21
CA LYS A 177 16.81 -13.10 22.04
C LYS A 177 15.75 -13.18 20.92
N TRP A 178 15.11 -14.34 20.73
CA TRP A 178 14.07 -14.48 19.72
C TRP A 178 12.81 -13.68 20.05
N ASP A 179 12.46 -13.61 21.33
CA ASP A 179 11.31 -12.81 21.79
C ASP A 179 11.58 -11.32 21.65
N VAL A 180 12.82 -10.89 21.91
CA VAL A 180 13.25 -9.50 21.71
C VAL A 180 13.17 -9.13 20.23
N ILE A 181 13.79 -9.88 19.32
CA ILE A 181 13.76 -9.62 17.87
C ILE A 181 12.31 -9.56 17.35
N LYS A 182 11.45 -10.46 17.83
CA LYS A 182 10.03 -10.46 17.48
C LYS A 182 9.33 -9.19 17.99
N ALA A 183 9.60 -8.76 19.22
CA ALA A 183 9.03 -7.56 19.80
C ALA A 183 9.50 -6.27 19.09
N GLU A 184 10.78 -6.21 18.69
CA GLU A 184 11.35 -5.11 17.90
C GLU A 184 10.66 -4.98 16.54
N ARG A 185 10.48 -6.10 15.82
CA ARG A 185 9.71 -6.13 14.56
C ARG A 185 8.27 -5.69 14.77
N GLN A 186 7.63 -6.12 15.87
CA GLN A 186 6.28 -5.68 16.21
C GLN A 186 6.22 -4.18 16.52
N ALA A 187 7.27 -3.59 17.10
CA ALA A 187 7.32 -2.16 17.41
C ALA A 187 7.25 -1.31 16.14
N VAL A 188 8.09 -1.64 15.15
CA VAL A 188 8.14 -0.95 13.85
C VAL A 188 6.84 -1.18 13.08
N ASN A 189 6.43 -2.44 12.91
CA ASN A 189 5.22 -2.78 12.15
C ASN A 189 3.97 -2.15 12.75
N PHE A 190 3.88 -2.05 14.08
CA PHE A 190 2.73 -1.44 14.72
C PHE A 190 2.61 0.06 14.43
N LYS A 191 3.73 0.80 14.32
CA LYS A 191 3.67 2.22 13.92
C LYS A 191 3.03 2.38 12.55
N VAL A 192 3.38 1.51 11.61
CA VAL A 192 2.89 1.54 10.23
C VAL A 192 1.45 1.02 10.13
N GLN A 193 1.23 -0.26 10.48
CA GLN A 193 -0.06 -0.93 10.33
C GLN A 193 -1.14 -0.35 11.25
N GLY A 194 -0.76 0.04 12.47
CA GLY A 194 -1.69 0.69 13.39
C GLY A 194 -2.15 2.04 12.86
N SER A 195 -1.23 2.81 12.26
CA SER A 195 -1.57 4.09 11.61
C SER A 195 -2.41 3.88 10.34
N GLY A 196 -2.13 2.85 9.54
CA GLY A 196 -2.99 2.49 8.39
C GLY A 196 -4.41 2.12 8.82
N ALA A 197 -4.54 1.37 9.91
CA ALA A 197 -5.84 1.05 10.49
C ALA A 197 -6.58 2.29 11.02
N GLU A 198 -5.86 3.30 11.53
CA GLU A 198 -6.44 4.59 11.93
C GLU A 198 -6.95 5.37 10.71
N MET A 199 -6.19 5.41 9.62
CA MET A 199 -6.61 6.04 8.35
C MET A 199 -7.91 5.42 7.84
N THR A 200 -8.00 4.10 7.74
CA THR A 200 -9.21 3.40 7.27
C THR A 200 -10.41 3.69 8.18
N LYS A 201 -10.23 3.67 9.51
CA LYS A 201 -11.31 3.99 10.46
C LYS A 201 -11.77 5.44 10.36
N LEU A 202 -10.84 6.38 10.19
CA LEU A 202 -11.17 7.79 10.00
C LEU A 202 -11.91 8.02 8.68
N ALA A 203 -11.49 7.37 7.59
CA ALA A 203 -12.20 7.41 6.32
C ALA A 203 -13.65 6.94 6.48
N MET A 204 -13.86 5.79 7.13
CA MET A 204 -15.20 5.29 7.44
C MET A 204 -16.02 6.25 8.31
N ALA A 205 -15.40 6.86 9.32
CA ALA A 205 -16.06 7.84 10.18
C ALA A 205 -16.48 9.10 9.40
N ARG A 206 -15.63 9.57 8.47
CA ARG A 206 -15.94 10.70 7.58
C ARG A 206 -17.07 10.38 6.62
N MET A 207 -17.07 9.19 6.01
CA MET A 207 -18.16 8.71 5.15
C MET A 207 -19.49 8.65 5.92
N TRP A 208 -19.44 8.21 7.18
CA TRP A 208 -20.60 8.20 8.07
C TRP A 208 -21.10 9.62 8.37
N GLN A 209 -20.20 10.54 8.74
CA GLN A 209 -20.53 11.94 9.01
C GLN A 209 -21.07 12.68 7.78
N ALA A 210 -20.53 12.38 6.60
CA ALA A 210 -21.01 12.93 5.32
C ALA A 210 -22.37 12.37 4.91
N GLY A 211 -22.91 11.37 5.62
CA GLY A 211 -24.24 10.81 5.32
C GLY A 211 -24.29 10.02 4.02
N ILE A 212 -23.16 9.44 3.58
CA ILE A 212 -23.05 8.76 2.26
C ILE A 212 -24.11 7.67 2.09
N ARG A 213 -24.43 6.93 3.18
CA ARG A 213 -25.46 5.87 3.16
C ARG A 213 -26.90 6.40 3.06
N GLN A 214 -27.13 7.66 3.37
CA GLN A 214 -28.44 8.31 3.33
C GLN A 214 -28.64 9.10 2.04
N LYS A 215 -27.54 9.58 1.43
CA LYS A 215 -27.55 10.38 0.20
C LYS A 215 -27.73 9.54 -1.07
N TYR A 216 -27.18 8.34 -1.08
CA TYR A 216 -27.04 7.52 -2.29
C TYR A 216 -27.63 6.13 -2.10
N ASP A 217 -28.09 5.51 -3.17
CA ASP A 217 -28.50 4.10 -3.16
C ASP A 217 -27.27 3.20 -3.23
N LEU A 218 -26.75 2.90 -2.04
CA LEU A 218 -25.59 2.04 -1.85
C LEU A 218 -25.69 1.12 -0.64
N ARG A 219 -24.94 0.02 -0.70
CA ARG A 219 -24.66 -0.86 0.44
C ARG A 219 -23.17 -1.00 0.63
N PHE A 220 -22.68 -0.61 1.80
CA PHE A 220 -21.32 -0.93 2.22
C PHE A 220 -21.23 -2.42 2.56
N LEU A 221 -20.24 -3.10 1.98
CA LEU A 221 -20.05 -4.54 2.17
C LEU A 221 -19.11 -4.80 3.35
N ALA A 222 -17.85 -4.40 3.23
CA ALA A 222 -16.85 -4.58 4.28
C ALA A 222 -15.63 -3.67 4.04
N PRO A 223 -14.88 -3.32 5.10
CA PRO A 223 -13.50 -2.92 4.96
C PRO A 223 -12.62 -4.17 4.75
N ILE A 224 -11.79 -4.15 3.72
CA ILE A 224 -10.86 -5.22 3.36
C ILE A 224 -9.46 -4.64 3.47
N HIS A 225 -8.82 -4.77 4.64
CA HIS A 225 -7.56 -4.09 4.95
C HIS A 225 -7.64 -2.56 4.79
N ASP A 226 -7.02 -2.02 3.76
CA ASP A 226 -6.97 -0.62 3.34
C ASP A 226 -8.05 -0.26 2.31
N GLU A 227 -8.82 -1.24 1.84
CA GLU A 227 -9.89 -1.08 0.86
C GLU A 227 -11.28 -0.91 1.51
N VAL A 228 -12.12 -0.05 0.94
CA VAL A 228 -13.55 0.05 1.23
C VAL A 228 -14.38 -0.42 0.03
N VAL A 229 -15.29 -1.37 0.27
CA VAL A 229 -16.09 -1.98 -0.79
C VAL A 229 -17.57 -1.67 -0.61
N PHE A 230 -18.18 -1.21 -1.69
CA PHE A 230 -19.59 -0.84 -1.77
C PHE A 230 -20.26 -1.57 -2.93
N SER A 231 -21.57 -1.69 -2.86
CA SER A 231 -22.42 -1.86 -4.02
C SER A 231 -23.21 -0.57 -4.22
N ILE A 232 -23.10 0.08 -5.37
CA ILE A 232 -23.65 1.40 -5.64
C ILE A 232 -24.52 1.36 -6.89
N SER A 233 -25.69 2.00 -6.85
CA SER A 233 -26.53 2.25 -8.04
C SER A 233 -25.72 3.00 -9.12
N ILE A 234 -25.80 2.57 -10.38
CA ILE A 234 -25.01 3.17 -11.48
C ILE A 234 -25.23 4.68 -11.59
N GLU A 235 -26.46 5.14 -11.33
CA GLU A 235 -26.85 6.56 -11.31
C GLU A 235 -26.11 7.38 -10.25
N ASP A 236 -25.87 6.80 -9.07
CA ASP A 236 -25.25 7.48 -7.93
C ASP A 236 -23.72 7.36 -7.92
N MET A 237 -23.15 6.44 -8.70
CA MET A 237 -21.71 6.17 -8.71
C MET A 237 -20.85 7.42 -8.92
N PRO A 238 -21.13 8.31 -9.88
CA PRO A 238 -20.27 9.47 -10.13
C PRO A 238 -20.06 10.35 -8.89
N GLN A 239 -21.13 10.70 -8.19
CA GLN A 239 -21.09 11.56 -7.01
C GLN A 239 -20.61 10.79 -5.78
N ALA A 240 -21.10 9.57 -5.58
CA ALA A 240 -20.73 8.75 -4.43
C ALA A 240 -19.23 8.44 -4.42
N ILE A 241 -18.63 8.07 -5.57
CA ILE A 241 -17.19 7.78 -5.68
C ILE A 241 -16.36 9.02 -5.31
N CYS A 242 -16.74 10.21 -5.75
CA CYS A 242 -16.06 11.45 -5.40
C CYS A 242 -16.09 11.72 -3.88
N GLU A 243 -17.26 11.62 -3.23
CA GLU A 243 -17.37 11.83 -1.78
C GLU A 243 -16.62 10.75 -0.97
N ILE A 244 -16.65 9.49 -1.41
CA ILE A 244 -15.92 8.39 -0.75
C ILE A 244 -14.41 8.62 -0.89
N HIS A 245 -13.93 8.99 -2.08
CA HIS A 245 -12.52 9.30 -2.32
C HIS A 245 -12.06 10.48 -1.46
N GLU A 246 -12.85 11.55 -1.36
CA GLU A 246 -12.54 12.70 -0.50
C GLU A 246 -12.46 12.30 0.98
N ALA A 247 -13.37 11.45 1.45
CA ALA A 247 -13.33 10.94 2.82
C ALA A 247 -12.05 10.12 3.12
N MET A 248 -11.59 9.32 2.14
CA MET A 248 -10.34 8.56 2.24
C MET A 248 -9.11 9.45 2.22
N THR A 249 -9.02 10.38 1.28
CA THR A 249 -7.82 11.19 1.04
C THR A 249 -7.69 12.42 1.93
N ALA A 250 -8.69 12.68 2.79
CA ALA A 250 -8.65 13.77 3.75
C ALA A 250 -7.47 13.64 4.74
N PRO A 251 -6.88 14.77 5.19
CA PRO A 251 -5.64 14.79 6.00
C PRO A 251 -5.66 13.85 7.20
N TYR A 252 -4.53 13.19 7.47
CA TYR A 252 -4.37 12.26 8.58
C TYR A 252 -3.26 12.73 9.51
N ALA A 253 -3.58 12.95 10.79
CA ALA A 253 -2.65 13.47 11.79
C ALA A 253 -1.86 14.69 11.27
N ASN A 254 -0.54 14.66 11.35
CA ASN A 254 0.37 15.67 10.81
C ASN A 254 1.09 15.19 9.53
N MET A 255 0.56 14.15 8.87
CA MET A 255 1.16 13.54 7.68
C MET A 255 1.21 14.57 6.55
N ARG A 256 2.39 14.74 5.95
CA ARG A 256 2.65 15.68 4.84
C ARG A 256 2.68 14.97 3.49
N VAL A 257 2.98 13.68 3.49
CA VAL A 257 2.89 12.86 2.28
C VAL A 257 1.43 12.80 1.82
N PRO A 258 1.11 13.15 0.56
CA PRO A 258 -0.26 13.11 0.05
C PRO A 258 -0.88 11.73 0.20
N ILE A 259 -2.13 11.68 0.63
CA ILE A 259 -2.92 10.44 0.69
C ILE A 259 -3.66 10.32 -0.63
N GLU A 260 -3.57 9.16 -1.26
CA GLU A 260 -4.25 8.86 -2.52
C GLU A 260 -5.02 7.55 -2.39
N SER A 261 -6.05 7.39 -3.21
CA SER A 261 -6.76 6.13 -3.34
C SER A 261 -6.99 5.81 -4.82
N SER A 262 -6.87 4.53 -5.16
CA SER A 262 -7.28 4.00 -6.45
C SER A 262 -8.78 3.73 -6.44
N ILE A 263 -9.37 3.72 -7.63
CA ILE A 263 -10.80 3.48 -7.82
C ILE A 263 -10.97 2.32 -8.81
N SER A 264 -11.84 1.38 -8.48
CA SER A 264 -12.25 0.30 -9.37
C SER A 264 -13.73 -0.03 -9.19
N PHE A 265 -14.37 -0.52 -10.25
CA PHE A 265 -15.76 -0.96 -10.18
C PHE A 265 -16.09 -2.06 -11.18
N GLY A 266 -17.07 -2.89 -10.90
CA GLY A 266 -17.44 -4.00 -11.78
C GLY A 266 -18.76 -4.67 -11.45
N TRP A 267 -19.16 -5.61 -12.31
CA TRP A 267 -20.40 -6.38 -12.12
C TRP A 267 -20.33 -7.39 -10.99
N ASN A 268 -19.14 -7.73 -10.53
CA ASN A 268 -18.88 -8.54 -9.34
C ASN A 268 -17.54 -8.11 -8.73
N PHE A 269 -17.17 -8.67 -7.57
CA PHE A 269 -15.94 -8.30 -6.87
C PHE A 269 -14.64 -8.84 -7.52
N ASN A 270 -14.72 -9.76 -8.48
CA ASN A 270 -13.57 -10.26 -9.22
C ASN A 270 -13.24 -9.38 -10.44
N ASP A 271 -14.26 -9.06 -11.23
CA ASP A 271 -14.14 -8.47 -12.57
C ASP A 271 -14.39 -6.96 -12.50
N GLN A 272 -13.42 -6.25 -11.91
CA GLN A 272 -13.47 -4.80 -11.80
C GLN A 272 -12.63 -4.11 -12.87
N HIS A 273 -13.21 -3.07 -13.47
CA HIS A 273 -12.52 -2.06 -14.26
C HIS A 273 -11.74 -1.14 -13.34
N GLU A 274 -10.43 -1.11 -13.53
CA GLU A 274 -9.52 -0.21 -12.81
C GLU A 274 -9.57 1.19 -13.45
N VAL A 275 -10.01 2.19 -12.69
CA VAL A 275 -9.88 3.61 -13.07
C VAL A 275 -8.47 4.10 -12.74
N GLY A 276 -7.87 3.57 -11.66
CA GLY A 276 -6.50 3.87 -11.23
C GLY A 276 -6.36 5.11 -10.36
N ASP A 277 -5.12 5.57 -10.21
CA ASP A 277 -4.74 6.75 -9.40
C ASP A 277 -4.92 8.05 -10.21
N ILE A 278 -6.15 8.57 -10.26
CA ILE A 278 -6.50 9.76 -11.05
C ILE A 278 -6.43 11.09 -10.27
N GLY A 279 -5.86 11.07 -9.06
CA GLY A 279 -5.94 12.21 -8.14
C GLY A 279 -7.39 12.44 -7.69
N LYS A 280 -7.82 13.71 -7.60
CA LYS A 280 -9.20 14.06 -7.21
C LYS A 280 -10.17 13.76 -8.37
N PRO A 281 -11.06 12.75 -8.27
CA PRO A 281 -12.00 12.42 -9.34
C PRO A 281 -13.08 13.49 -9.48
N THR A 282 -13.62 13.66 -10.69
CA THR A 282 -14.86 14.42 -10.93
C THR A 282 -15.99 13.49 -11.38
N PRO A 283 -17.27 13.85 -11.13
CA PRO A 283 -18.40 13.04 -11.59
C PRO A 283 -18.37 12.76 -13.10
N GLU A 284 -17.96 13.72 -13.92
CA GLU A 284 -17.91 13.58 -15.38
C GLU A 284 -16.89 12.52 -15.81
N LEU A 285 -15.72 12.51 -15.18
CA LEU A 285 -14.67 11.52 -15.45
C LEU A 285 -15.15 10.11 -15.05
N ILE A 286 -15.74 9.97 -13.85
CA ILE A 286 -16.29 8.69 -13.41
C ILE A 286 -17.41 8.22 -14.34
N GLN A 287 -18.29 9.13 -14.76
CA GLN A 287 -19.36 8.83 -15.71
C GLN A 287 -18.82 8.33 -17.06
N GLN A 288 -17.72 8.92 -17.55
CA GLN A 288 -17.05 8.47 -18.78
C GLN A 288 -16.50 7.04 -18.63
N HIS A 289 -15.85 6.73 -17.51
CA HIS A 289 -15.37 5.38 -17.22
C HIS A 289 -16.51 4.37 -17.15
N ILE A 290 -17.63 4.72 -16.51
CA ILE A 290 -18.83 3.86 -16.44
C ILE A 290 -19.38 3.59 -17.85
N GLN A 291 -19.53 4.62 -18.68
CA GLN A 291 -20.04 4.46 -20.05
C GLN A 291 -19.13 3.59 -20.91
N ASN A 292 -17.81 3.72 -20.76
CA ASN A 292 -16.85 2.89 -21.48
C ASN A 292 -16.89 1.43 -21.02
N TYR A 293 -17.11 1.17 -19.73
CA TYR A 293 -17.22 -0.18 -19.17
C TYR A 293 -18.54 -0.88 -19.53
N MET A 294 -19.61 -0.12 -19.76
CA MET A 294 -20.92 -0.67 -20.15
C MET A 294 -21.04 -0.99 -21.65
N ARG A 295 -20.06 -0.58 -22.47
CA ARG A 295 -20.01 -0.88 -23.92
C ARG A 295 -19.36 -2.24 -24.16
#